data_AF-T0YK39-F1
#
_entry.id   AF-T0YK39-F1
#
_cell.length_a   1.000
_cell.length_b   1.000
_cell.length_c   1.000
_cell.angle_alpha   90.00
_cell.angle_beta   90.00
_cell.angle_gamma   90.00
#
_symmetry.space_group_name_H-M   'P 1'
#
loop_
_entity.id
_entity.type
_entity.pdbx_description
1 polymer ?
#
loop_
_entity_poly.entity_id
_entity_poly.type
_entity_poly.pdbx_seq_one_letter_code
_entity_poly.pdbx_strand_id
1 'polypeptide(L)' 'MIMVPPGVSGTVGSISNGDFTVDEDIGTLKSGGKNIPIRMMQTWPVRHSRKVIGKLPPTEPLITGQRVIDTLFPVAKGG' A
#
# COMPACT_ATOMS: atom_id res chain seq x y z
N MET A 1 5.18 1.25 7.90
CA MET A 1 5.27 -0.01 7.13
C MET A 1 5.58 0.35 5.69
N ILE A 2 6.68 -0.16 5.13
CA ILE A 2 7.09 0.07 3.73
C ILE A 2 6.78 -1.21 2.95
N MET A 3 6.09 -1.06 1.81
CA MET A 3 5.63 -2.19 0.98
C MET A 3 6.57 -2.40 -0.20
N VAL A 4 6.73 -3.65 -0.65
CA VAL A 4 7.50 -3.97 -1.84
C VAL A 4 6.84 -3.34 -3.07
N PRO A 5 7.60 -2.70 -3.98
CA PRO A 5 7.06 -2.11 -5.20
C PRO A 5 6.26 -3.12 -6.05
N PRO A 6 5.21 -2.65 -6.73
CA PRO A 6 4.36 -3.50 -7.56
C PRO A 6 5.14 -4.17 -8.70
N GLY A 7 4.84 -5.44 -8.96
CA GLY A 7 5.46 -6.19 -10.05
C GLY A 7 6.85 -6.74 -9.73
N VAL A 8 7.35 -6.53 -8.52
CA VAL A 8 8.59 -7.14 -8.04
C VAL A 8 8.25 -8.23 -7.01
N SER A 9 8.72 -9.44 -7.25
CA SER A 9 8.61 -10.57 -6.33
C SER A 9 9.96 -11.27 -6.23
N GLY A 10 10.32 -11.75 -5.05
CA GLY A 10 11.65 -12.33 -4.83
C GLY A 10 11.99 -12.48 -3.37
N THR A 11 13.25 -12.84 -3.12
CA THR A 11 13.80 -13.03 -1.77
C THR A 11 14.49 -11.75 -1.31
N VAL A 12 14.29 -11.36 -0.05
CA VAL A 12 15.01 -10.23 0.56
C VAL A 12 16.50 -10.59 0.64
N GLY A 13 17.35 -9.80 -0.01
CA GLY A 13 18.79 -9.97 0.00
C GLY A 13 19.44 -9.30 1.20
N SER A 14 19.12 -8.03 1.40
CA SER A 14 19.58 -7.23 2.55
C SER A 14 18.54 -6.19 2.91
N ILE A 15 18.46 -5.86 4.20
CA ILE A 15 17.64 -4.77 4.72
C ILE A 15 18.47 -4.03 5.77
N SER A 16 18.52 -2.71 5.64
CA SER A 16 19.21 -1.82 6.58
C SER A 16 18.20 -1.13 7.48
N ASN A 17 18.54 -0.97 8.76
CA ASN A 17 17.76 -0.21 9.73
C ASN A 17 18.55 1.04 10.12
N GLY A 18 17.86 2.17 10.27
CA GLY A 18 18.48 3.47 10.53
C GLY A 18 17.64 4.62 10.00
N ASP A 19 18.16 5.83 10.17
CA ASP A 19 17.59 7.04 9.59
C ASP A 19 18.07 7.17 8.14
N PHE A 20 17.11 7.11 7.21
CA PHE A 20 17.36 7.25 5.79
C PHE A 20 16.36 8.26 5.19
N THR A 21 16.77 8.95 4.13
CA THR A 21 15.83 9.77 3.36
C THR A 21 14.91 8.89 2.51
N VAL A 22 13.76 9.40 2.08
CA VAL A 22 12.78 8.62 1.29
C VAL A 22 13.34 8.14 -0.06
N ASP A 23 14.41 8.80 -0.50
CA ASP A 23 15.15 8.59 -1.73
C ASP A 23 16.37 7.67 -1.54
N GLU A 24 16.62 7.15 -0.36
CA GLU A 24 17.74 6.23 -0.14
C GLU A 24 17.32 4.76 -0.26
N ASP A 25 18.26 3.94 -0.73
CA ASP A 25 18.09 2.50 -0.85
C ASP A 25 18.19 1.86 0.54
N ILE A 26 17.07 1.35 1.04
CA ILE A 26 16.95 0.72 2.36
C ILE A 26 17.21 -0.78 2.33
N GLY A 27 17.31 -1.38 1.13
CA GLY A 27 17.51 -2.81 0.98
C GLY A 27 17.53 -3.27 -0.47
N THR A 28 17.75 -4.57 -0.65
CA THR A 28 17.79 -5.20 -1.98
C THR A 28 16.89 -6.42 -2.05
N LEU A 29 16.19 -6.58 -3.17
CA LEU A 29 15.41 -7.78 -3.49
C LEU A 29 16.10 -8.58 -4.59
N LYS A 30 16.23 -9.89 -4.40
CA LYS A 30 16.68 -10.83 -5.45
C LYS A 30 15.49 -11.38 -6.20
N SER A 31 15.35 -11.00 -7.47
CA SER A 31 14.29 -11.50 -8.37
C SER A 31 14.91 -11.95 -9.70
N GLY A 32 14.70 -13.22 -10.08
CA GLY A 32 15.15 -13.75 -11.38
C GLY A 32 16.65 -13.60 -11.67
N GLY A 33 17.50 -13.60 -10.63
CA GLY A 33 18.94 -13.42 -10.76
C GLY A 33 19.44 -11.96 -10.77
N LYS A 34 18.54 -10.96 -10.66
CA LYS A 34 18.90 -9.55 -10.53
C LYS A 34 18.64 -9.05 -9.11
N ASN A 35 19.52 -8.16 -8.64
CA ASN A 35 19.32 -7.39 -7.40
C ASN A 35 18.58 -6.10 -7.75
N ILE A 36 17.42 -5.89 -7.14
CA ILE A 36 16.58 -4.70 -7.34
C ILE A 36 16.64 -3.88 -6.05
N PRO A 37 17.10 -2.61 -6.09
CA PRO A 37 17.10 -1.76 -4.91
C PRO A 37 15.67 -1.40 -4.49
N ILE A 38 15.44 -1.37 -3.18
CA ILE A 38 14.19 -0.94 -2.56
C ILE A 38 14.44 0.38 -1.86
N ARG A 39 13.59 1.38 -2.15
CA ARG A 39 13.54 2.70 -1.51
C ARG A 39 12.25 2.84 -0.71
N MET A 40 12.18 3.82 0.19
CA MET A 40 10.93 4.09 0.92
C MET A 40 9.85 4.69 0.01
N MET A 41 10.25 5.48 -0.98
CA MET A 41 9.35 6.09 -1.95
C MET A 41 9.06 5.16 -3.14
N GLN A 42 7.79 5.10 -3.53
CA GLN A 42 7.33 4.43 -4.75
C GLN A 42 6.51 5.39 -5.62
N THR A 43 6.75 5.37 -6.93
CA THR A 43 5.95 6.12 -7.91
C THR A 43 4.80 5.26 -8.40
N TRP A 44 3.58 5.82 -8.42
CA TRP A 44 2.40 5.14 -8.95
C TRP A 44 1.68 6.03 -9.97
N PRO A 45 1.37 5.52 -11.18
CA PRO A 45 0.70 6.32 -12.19
C PRO A 45 -0.74 6.63 -11.79
N VAL A 46 -1.09 7.92 -11.74
CA VAL A 46 -2.36 8.42 -11.20
C VAL A 46 -3.61 7.88 -11.90
N ARG A 47 -3.48 7.47 -13.17
CA ARG A 47 -4.59 6.93 -13.98
C ARG A 47 -4.78 5.43 -13.86
N HIS A 48 -3.93 4.73 -13.10
CA HIS A 48 -4.11 3.31 -12.82
C HIS A 48 -4.46 3.12 -11.35
N SER A 49 -5.51 2.37 -11.07
CA SER A 49 -5.85 1.98 -9.70
C SER A 49 -4.76 1.08 -9.11
N ARG A 50 -4.52 1.19 -7.80
CA ARG A 50 -3.63 0.26 -7.09
C ARG A 50 -4.22 -1.14 -7.12
N LYS A 51 -3.36 -2.14 -7.36
CA LYS A 51 -3.77 -3.54 -7.39
C LYS A 51 -4.30 -3.96 -6.01
N VAL A 52 -5.44 -4.64 -6.00
CA VAL A 52 -6.06 -5.22 -4.82
C VAL A 52 -6.26 -6.71 -5.06
N ILE A 53 -6.26 -7.53 -4.00
CA ILE A 53 -6.44 -8.98 -4.11
C ILE A 53 -7.88 -9.33 -4.49
N GLY A 54 -8.86 -8.60 -3.98
CA GLY A 54 -10.28 -8.79 -4.29
C GLY A 54 -11.14 -7.65 -3.77
N LYS A 55 -12.36 -7.53 -4.30
CA LYS A 55 -13.37 -6.58 -3.81
C LYS A 55 -14.27 -7.30 -2.82
N LEU A 56 -14.25 -6.85 -1.57
CA LEU A 56 -15.12 -7.37 -0.51
C LEU A 56 -16.39 -6.49 -0.39
N PRO A 57 -17.57 -7.07 -0.13
CA PRO A 57 -18.76 -6.29 0.17
C PRO A 57 -18.53 -5.52 1.49
N PRO A 58 -18.85 -4.21 1.54
CA PRO A 58 -18.67 -3.43 2.75
C PRO A 58 -19.76 -3.78 3.76
N THR A 59 -19.35 -4.28 4.92
CA THR A 59 -20.26 -4.72 6.01
C THR A 59 -20.29 -3.78 7.21
N GLU A 60 -19.32 -2.87 7.31
CA GLU A 60 -19.22 -1.91 8.40
C GLU A 60 -19.77 -0.54 7.99
N PRO A 61 -20.59 0.13 8.84
CA PRO A 61 -20.97 1.51 8.61
C PRO A 61 -19.78 2.46 8.81
N LEU A 62 -19.69 3.48 7.96
CA LEU A 62 -18.84 4.64 8.11
C LEU A 62 -19.53 5.61 9.08
N ILE A 63 -19.00 5.71 10.28
CA ILE A 63 -19.52 6.64 11.30
C ILE A 63 -19.04 8.05 10.93
N THR A 64 -19.98 8.91 10.54
CA THR A 64 -19.69 10.30 10.15
C THR A 64 -19.76 11.26 11.32
N GLY A 65 -20.45 10.88 12.40
CA GLY A 65 -20.71 11.73 13.56
C GLY A 65 -21.91 12.67 13.38
N GLN A 66 -22.60 12.61 12.24
CA GLN A 66 -23.80 13.39 11.95
C GLN A 66 -25.04 12.51 12.09
N ARG A 67 -25.95 12.87 13.00
CA ARG A 67 -27.16 12.07 13.28
C ARG A 67 -28.02 11.78 12.05
N VAL A 68 -28.16 12.76 11.15
CA VAL A 68 -28.97 12.62 9.93
C VAL A 68 -28.39 11.54 9.01
N ILE A 69 -27.08 11.55 8.79
CA ILE A 69 -26.41 10.58 7.92
C ILE A 69 -26.32 9.22 8.60
N ASP A 70 -25.87 9.18 9.85
CA ASP A 70 -25.65 7.92 10.56
C ASP A 70 -26.96 7.16 10.88
N THR A 71 -28.12 7.85 10.93
CA THR A 71 -29.42 7.24 11.27
C THR A 71 -30.34 7.03 10.05
N LEU A 72 -30.42 8.00 9.14
CA LEU A 72 -31.39 7.95 8.02
C LEU A 72 -30.75 7.47 6.71
N PHE A 73 -29.44 7.68 6.55
CA PHE A 73 -28.71 7.39 5.31
C PHE A 73 -27.33 6.78 5.59
N PRO A 74 -27.25 5.63 6.28
CA PRO A 74 -25.97 5.06 6.68
C PRO A 74 -25.13 4.69 5.45
N VAL A 75 -23.90 5.22 5.39
CA VAL A 75 -22.91 4.91 4.35
C VAL A 75 -22.00 3.80 4.88
N ALA A 76 -21.65 2.81 4.07
CA ALA A 76 -20.72 1.76 4.47
C ALA A 76 -19.25 2.18 4.25
N LYS A 77 -18.31 1.72 5.08
CA LYS A 77 -16.87 1.95 4.87
C LYS A 77 -16.43 1.26 3.57
N GLY A 78 -16.05 2.06 2.57
CA GLY A 78 -15.70 1.59 1.23
C GLY A 78 -16.88 1.56 0.25
N GLY A 79 -18.04 2.10 0.65
CA GLY A 79 -19.16 2.46 -0.20
C GLY A 79 -19.02 3.85 -0.82
#